data_AF-A0A1F2TBG4-F1
#
_entry.id   AF-A0A1F2TBG4-F1
#
_cell.length_a   1.000
_cell.length_b   1.000
_cell.length_c   1.000
_cell.angle_alpha   90.00
_cell.angle_beta   90.00
_cell.angle_gamma   90.00
#
_symmetry.space_group_name_H-M   'P 1'
#
loop_
_entity.id
_entity.type
_entity.pdbx_description
1 polymer ?
#
loop_
_entity_poly.entity_id
_entity_poly.type
_entity_poly.pdbx_seq_one_letter_code
_entity_poly.pdbx_strand_id
1 'polypeptide(L)'
;MKATELLDLLREFYRDKLAMRQRHVAAVRHVADYDANNTYQYIIAREDTHLNWLRDGVADMGGALDEIAEPGVRPSGKGRHAEASVVQPDRDAAAAFVEKWRPRIEAMPNARHRTLLRVILGETLEHKRFFEQALAGRSDLLGRRADGAGTGGGVLGIRWISQ
;
A
#
# COMPACT_ATOMS: atom_id res chain seq x y z
N MET A 1 3.48 -26.98 -8.56
CA MET A 1 2.82 -25.84 -9.23
C MET A 1 3.39 -25.74 -10.63
N LYS A 2 2.52 -25.77 -11.64
CA LYS A 2 2.87 -25.58 -13.05
C LYS A 2 3.23 -24.12 -13.32
N ALA A 3 3.94 -23.85 -14.42
CA ALA A 3 4.32 -22.48 -14.80
C ALA A 3 3.09 -21.57 -14.99
N THR A 4 2.03 -22.09 -15.61
CA THR A 4 0.77 -21.37 -15.80
C THR A 4 0.09 -21.01 -14.47
N GLU A 5 0.03 -21.96 -13.52
CA GLU A 5 -0.53 -21.71 -12.18
C GLU A 5 0.25 -20.64 -11.40
N LEU A 6 1.58 -20.61 -11.54
CA LEU A 6 2.41 -19.59 -10.93
C LEU A 6 2.16 -18.22 -11.58
N LEU A 7 2.09 -18.17 -12.91
CA LEU A 7 1.80 -16.94 -13.64
C LEU A 7 0.44 -16.36 -13.23
N ASP A 8 -0.60 -17.19 -13.17
CA ASP A 8 -1.93 -16.76 -12.74
C ASP A 8 -1.93 -16.22 -11.31
N LEU A 9 -1.19 -16.87 -10.41
CA LEU A 9 -1.02 -16.42 -9.03
C LEU A 9 -0.33 -15.04 -8.98
N LEU A 10 0.75 -14.84 -9.74
CA LEU A 10 1.47 -13.56 -9.78
C LEU A 10 0.59 -12.45 -10.37
N ARG A 11 -0.18 -12.73 -11.41
CA ARG A 11 -1.12 -11.76 -12.01
C ARG A 11 -2.23 -11.38 -11.05
N GLU A 12 -2.81 -12.34 -10.33
CA GLU A 12 -3.84 -12.05 -9.33
C GLU A 12 -3.26 -11.26 -8.15
N PHE A 13 -2.07 -11.63 -7.65
CA PHE A 13 -1.39 -10.89 -6.58
C PHE A 13 -1.07 -9.45 -7.01
N TYR A 14 -0.58 -9.27 -8.24
CA TYR A 14 -0.35 -7.95 -8.83
C TYR A 14 -1.63 -7.13 -8.88
N ARG A 15 -2.73 -7.70 -9.38
CA ARG A 15 -4.01 -7.02 -9.49
C ARG A 15 -4.49 -6.51 -8.14
N ASP A 16 -4.49 -7.37 -7.12
CA ASP A 16 -4.90 -6.98 -5.77
C ASP A 16 -3.99 -5.89 -5.19
N LYS A 17 -2.67 -6.01 -5.38
CA LYS A 17 -1.71 -5.02 -4.87
C LYS A 17 -1.85 -3.69 -5.61
N LEU A 18 -2.11 -3.71 -6.91
CA LEU A 18 -2.35 -2.52 -7.72
C LEU A 18 -3.64 -1.83 -7.25
N ALA A 19 -4.70 -2.57 -6.98
CA ALA A 19 -5.96 -2.01 -6.46
C ALA A 19 -5.75 -1.28 -5.13
N MET A 20 -4.96 -1.87 -4.20
CA MET A 20 -4.59 -1.20 -2.95
C MET A 20 -3.82 0.10 -3.21
N ARG A 21 -2.78 0.05 -4.05
CA ARG A 21 -1.97 1.23 -4.38
C ARG A 21 -2.83 2.34 -4.99
N GLN A 22 -3.70 2.00 -5.94
CA GLN A 22 -4.57 2.98 -6.59
C GLN A 22 -5.56 3.60 -5.60
N ARG A 23 -6.07 2.79 -4.66
CA ARG A 23 -6.86 3.32 -3.56
C ARG A 23 -6.06 4.26 -2.67
N HIS A 24 -4.82 3.95 -2.31
CA HIS A 24 -3.98 4.83 -1.49
C HIS A 24 -3.70 6.18 -2.17
N VAL A 25 -3.50 6.18 -3.49
CA VAL A 25 -3.35 7.41 -4.30
C VAL A 25 -4.63 8.25 -4.27
N ALA A 26 -5.80 7.63 -4.31
CA ALA A 26 -7.05 8.35 -4.19
C ALA A 26 -7.31 8.85 -2.75
N ALA A 27 -7.00 8.02 -1.75
CA ALA A 27 -7.22 8.28 -0.34
C ALA A 27 -6.39 9.45 0.18
N VAL A 28 -5.10 9.51 -0.16
CA VAL A 28 -4.17 10.52 0.37
C VAL A 28 -4.60 11.96 0.04
N ARG A 29 -5.39 12.17 -1.03
CA ARG A 29 -5.97 13.48 -1.39
C ARG A 29 -6.94 14.03 -0.33
N HIS A 30 -7.38 13.19 0.59
CA HIS A 30 -8.32 13.52 1.66
C HIS A 30 -7.71 13.50 3.06
N VAL A 31 -6.39 13.24 3.17
CA VAL A 31 -5.66 13.20 4.44
C VAL A 31 -4.92 14.52 4.60
N ALA A 32 -5.38 15.35 5.53
CA ALA A 32 -4.85 16.70 5.72
C ALA A 32 -3.75 16.75 6.78
N ASP A 33 -3.71 15.77 7.69
CA ASP A 33 -2.61 15.64 8.63
C ASP A 33 -1.28 15.38 7.89
N TYR A 34 -0.28 16.19 8.18
CA TYR A 34 1.01 16.16 7.49
C TYR A 34 1.73 14.81 7.64
N ASP A 35 1.76 14.27 8.86
CA ASP A 35 2.52 13.05 9.15
C ASP A 35 1.83 11.83 8.54
N ALA A 36 0.51 11.76 8.64
CA ALA A 36 -0.28 10.74 7.98
C ALA A 36 -0.14 10.84 6.45
N ASN A 37 -0.27 12.03 5.86
CA ASN A 37 -0.13 12.22 4.41
C ASN A 37 1.26 11.81 3.91
N ASN A 38 2.33 12.25 4.59
CA ASN A 38 3.70 11.89 4.23
C ASN A 38 3.94 10.37 4.36
N THR A 39 3.28 9.73 5.33
CA THR A 39 3.32 8.27 5.48
C THR A 39 2.60 7.56 4.33
N TYR A 40 1.47 8.09 3.84
CA TYR A 40 0.88 7.60 2.58
C TYR A 40 1.85 7.72 1.41
N GLN A 41 2.57 8.84 1.27
CA GLN A 41 3.55 9.00 0.19
C GLN A 41 4.67 7.95 0.26
N TYR A 42 5.17 7.69 1.47
CA TYR A 42 6.13 6.62 1.72
C TYR A 42 5.58 5.25 1.32
N ILE A 43 4.37 4.92 1.78
CA ILE A 43 3.68 3.65 1.46
C ILE A 43 3.55 3.49 -0.06
N ILE A 44 3.02 4.50 -0.76
CA ILE A 44 2.81 4.43 -2.22
C ILE A 44 4.15 4.22 -2.94
N ALA A 45 5.23 4.87 -2.51
CA ALA A 45 6.56 4.66 -3.10
C ALA A 45 7.08 3.23 -2.90
N ARG A 46 6.84 2.61 -1.73
CA ARG A 46 7.14 1.18 -1.50
C ARG A 46 6.29 0.29 -2.40
N GLU A 47 5.01 0.59 -2.54
CA GLU A 47 4.09 -0.19 -3.38
C GLU A 47 4.41 -0.08 -4.87
N ASP A 48 4.83 1.09 -5.35
CA ASP A 48 5.34 1.28 -6.72
C ASP A 48 6.55 0.35 -6.96
N THR A 49 7.44 0.20 -5.97
CA THR A 49 8.56 -0.77 -6.02
C THR A 49 8.08 -2.22 -6.04
N HIS A 50 7.10 -2.58 -5.20
CA HIS A 50 6.52 -3.94 -5.20
C HIS A 50 5.90 -4.30 -6.55
N LEU A 51 5.15 -3.36 -7.15
CA LEU A 51 4.50 -3.53 -8.43
C LEU A 51 5.51 -3.68 -9.59
N ASN A 52 6.67 -3.02 -9.50
CA ASN A 52 7.75 -3.23 -10.47
C ASN A 52 8.34 -4.63 -10.36
N TRP A 53 8.63 -5.11 -9.14
CA TRP A 53 9.11 -6.50 -8.95
C TRP A 53 8.14 -7.56 -9.48
N LEU A 54 6.84 -7.35 -9.25
CA LEU A 54 5.78 -8.24 -9.76
C LEU A 54 5.66 -8.16 -11.28
N ARG A 55 5.79 -6.96 -11.85
CA ARG A 55 5.76 -6.76 -13.30
C ARG A 55 6.87 -7.51 -13.99
N ASP A 56 8.09 -7.39 -13.47
CA ASP A 56 9.25 -8.12 -14.00
C ASP A 56 9.02 -9.63 -13.90
N GLY A 57 8.54 -10.13 -12.75
CA GLY A 57 8.24 -11.55 -12.57
C GLY A 57 7.16 -12.09 -13.52
N VAL A 58 6.13 -11.30 -13.84
CA VAL A 58 5.10 -11.68 -14.83
C VAL A 58 5.64 -11.61 -16.25
N ALA A 59 6.43 -10.58 -16.59
CA ALA A 59 7.02 -10.41 -17.92
C ALA A 59 8.03 -11.52 -18.25
N ASP A 60 8.86 -11.92 -17.27
CA ASP A 60 9.81 -13.04 -17.40
C ASP A 60 9.12 -14.37 -17.76
N MET A 61 7.83 -14.49 -17.41
CA MET A 61 6.99 -15.65 -17.72
C MET A 61 6.14 -15.46 -18.98
N GLY A 62 6.33 -14.36 -19.72
CA GLY A 62 5.59 -14.02 -20.93
C GLY A 62 4.14 -13.58 -20.68
N GLY A 63 3.81 -13.16 -19.46
CA GLY A 63 2.46 -12.73 -19.09
C GLY A 63 2.18 -11.26 -19.34
N ALA A 64 0.89 -10.92 -19.37
CA ALA A 64 0.40 -9.54 -19.43
C ALA A 64 -0.28 -9.14 -18.11
N LEU A 65 -0.21 -7.86 -17.78
CA LEU A 65 -0.80 -7.29 -16.57
C LEU A 65 -2.09 -6.55 -16.88
N ASP A 66 -3.00 -6.56 -15.92
CA ASP A 66 -4.24 -5.81 -16.01
C ASP A 66 -4.01 -4.38 -15.51
N GLU A 67 -4.68 -3.41 -16.14
CA GLU A 67 -4.76 -2.06 -15.62
C GLU A 67 -5.94 -1.94 -14.64
N ILE A 68 -5.75 -1.16 -13.58
CA ILE A 68 -6.79 -0.85 -12.61
C ILE A 68 -6.84 0.66 -12.47
N ALA A 69 -8.03 1.22 -12.69
CA ALA A 69 -8.30 2.63 -12.50
C ALA A 69 -8.30 3.00 -11.01
N GLU A 70 -7.99 4.26 -10.71
CA GLU A 70 -8.17 4.80 -9.36
C GLU A 70 -9.64 4.76 -8.94
N PRO A 71 -9.96 4.21 -7.75
CA PRO A 71 -11.33 4.21 -7.26
C PRO A 71 -11.73 5.59 -6.77
N GLY A 72 -13.03 5.88 -6.80
CA GLY A 72 -13.57 7.04 -6.10
C GLY A 72 -13.48 6.85 -4.59
N VAL A 73 -12.79 7.77 -3.89
CA VAL A 73 -12.80 7.84 -2.42
C VAL A 73 -13.70 9.00 -2.00
N ARG A 74 -14.61 8.74 -1.05
CA ARG A 74 -15.52 9.74 -0.50
C ARG A 74 -15.42 9.70 1.02
N PRO A 75 -14.72 10.66 1.66
CA PRO A 75 -14.70 10.77 3.11
C PRO A 75 -16.11 10.99 3.65
N SER A 76 -16.38 10.44 4.83
CA SER A 76 -17.65 10.63 5.56
C SER A 76 -17.40 11.30 6.90
N GLY A 77 -18.25 12.26 7.29
CA GLY A 77 -18.08 13.02 8.52
C GLY A 77 -17.29 14.32 8.34
N LYS A 78 -16.68 14.82 9.43
CA LYS A 78 -15.92 16.09 9.45
C LYS A 78 -14.62 15.96 10.24
N GLY A 79 -13.61 16.76 9.90
CA GLY A 79 -12.33 16.82 10.60
C GLY A 79 -11.69 15.43 10.74
N ARG A 80 -11.25 15.08 11.95
CA ARG A 80 -10.63 13.77 12.24
C ARG A 80 -11.51 12.57 11.90
N HIS A 81 -12.84 12.69 11.97
CA HIS A 81 -13.73 11.60 11.55
C HIS A 81 -13.72 11.38 10.04
N ALA A 82 -13.63 12.47 9.25
CA ALA A 82 -13.49 12.36 7.80
C ALA A 82 -12.18 11.66 7.43
N GLU A 83 -11.08 12.03 8.07
CA GLU A 83 -9.79 11.37 7.84
C GLU A 83 -9.80 9.90 8.28
N ALA A 84 -10.33 9.60 9.47
CA ALA A 84 -10.46 8.22 9.94
C ALA A 84 -11.31 7.35 8.99
N SER A 85 -12.38 7.91 8.40
CA SER A 85 -13.21 7.19 7.42
C SER A 85 -12.46 6.81 6.13
N VAL A 86 -11.32 7.44 5.86
CA VAL A 86 -10.44 7.12 4.73
C VAL A 86 -9.35 6.12 5.13
N VAL A 87 -8.70 6.36 6.27
CA VAL A 87 -7.56 5.56 6.76
C VAL A 87 -7.99 4.18 7.27
N GLN A 88 -9.15 4.09 7.91
CA GLN A 88 -9.63 2.83 8.49
C GLN A 88 -9.85 1.72 7.44
N PRO A 89 -10.51 1.97 6.29
CA PRO A 89 -10.58 1.00 5.20
C PRO A 89 -9.21 0.54 4.67
N ASP A 90 -8.20 1.42 4.63
CA ASP A 90 -6.88 1.08 4.10
C ASP A 90 -6.12 0.15 5.06
N ARG A 91 -6.24 0.40 6.38
CA ARG A 91 -5.80 -0.55 7.41
C ARG A 91 -6.46 -1.92 7.25
N ASP A 92 -7.79 -1.96 7.07
CA ASP A 92 -8.53 -3.20 6.94
C ASP A 92 -8.17 -3.96 5.67
N ALA A 93 -8.04 -3.26 4.56
CA ALA A 93 -7.59 -3.82 3.30
C ALA A 93 -6.19 -4.43 3.41
N ALA A 94 -5.26 -3.78 4.12
CA ALA A 94 -3.93 -4.33 4.35
C ALA A 94 -3.97 -5.63 5.18
N ALA A 95 -4.82 -5.70 6.21
CA ALA A 95 -5.02 -6.93 6.98
C ALA A 95 -5.61 -8.05 6.10
N ALA A 96 -6.69 -7.76 5.38
CA ALA A 96 -7.38 -8.72 4.52
C ALA A 96 -6.49 -9.22 3.37
N PHE A 97 -5.68 -8.35 2.79
CA PHE A 97 -4.70 -8.73 1.76
C PHE A 97 -3.71 -9.77 2.29
N VAL A 98 -3.13 -9.52 3.47
CA VAL A 98 -2.19 -10.43 4.10
C VAL A 98 -2.84 -11.76 4.47
N GLU A 99 -4.06 -11.72 5.01
CA GLU A 99 -4.84 -12.90 5.36
C GLU A 99 -5.13 -13.77 4.13
N LYS A 100 -5.60 -13.16 3.04
CA LYS A 100 -5.85 -13.86 1.76
C LYS A 100 -4.60 -14.53 1.21
N TRP A 101 -3.48 -13.81 1.20
CA TRP A 101 -2.32 -14.21 0.39
C TRP A 101 -1.31 -15.07 1.13
N ARG A 102 -1.17 -14.92 2.44
CA ARG A 102 -0.22 -15.69 3.24
C ARG A 102 -0.33 -17.21 3.01
N PRO A 103 -1.48 -17.87 3.20
CA PRO A 103 -1.54 -19.33 3.04
C PRO A 103 -1.19 -19.79 1.61
N ARG A 104 -1.58 -19.01 0.58
CA ARG A 104 -1.30 -19.32 -0.83
C ARG A 104 0.18 -19.21 -1.17
N ILE A 105 0.85 -18.21 -0.62
CA ILE A 105 2.30 -17.98 -0.77
C ILE A 105 3.08 -19.06 -0.01
N GLU A 106 2.67 -19.39 1.21
CA GLU A 106 3.34 -20.41 2.02
C GLU A 106 3.29 -21.80 1.37
N ALA A 107 2.16 -22.14 0.75
CA ALA A 107 1.99 -23.38 0.00
C ALA A 107 2.76 -23.43 -1.33
N MET A 108 3.34 -22.31 -1.79
CA MET A 108 4.03 -22.24 -3.08
C MET A 108 5.39 -22.96 -3.04
N PRO A 109 5.69 -23.86 -4.02
CA PRO A 109 6.98 -24.54 -4.08
C PRO A 109 8.11 -23.68 -4.65
N ASN A 110 7.80 -22.65 -5.47
CA ASN A 110 8.80 -21.77 -6.07
C ASN A 110 9.42 -20.84 -5.01
N ALA A 111 10.62 -21.18 -4.54
CA ALA A 111 11.28 -20.47 -3.45
C ALA A 111 11.57 -18.99 -3.76
N ARG A 112 11.99 -18.66 -4.99
CA ARG A 112 12.31 -17.29 -5.40
C ARG A 112 11.08 -16.39 -5.31
N HIS A 113 9.99 -16.77 -5.97
CA HIS A 113 8.74 -16.00 -5.94
C HIS A 113 8.13 -15.97 -4.55
N ARG A 114 8.14 -17.09 -3.82
CA ARG A 114 7.66 -17.13 -2.44
C ARG A 114 8.39 -16.12 -1.55
N THR A 115 9.72 -16.04 -1.63
CA THR A 115 10.49 -15.07 -0.83
C THR A 115 10.14 -13.64 -1.20
N LEU A 116 10.05 -13.31 -2.50
CA LEU A 116 9.64 -11.98 -2.96
C LEU A 116 8.26 -11.59 -2.43
N LEU A 117 7.28 -12.48 -2.57
CA LEU A 117 5.91 -12.22 -2.11
C LEU A 117 5.81 -12.11 -0.58
N ARG A 118 6.61 -12.88 0.17
CA ARG A 118 6.73 -12.74 1.64
C ARG A 118 7.25 -11.37 2.06
N VAL A 119 8.22 -10.80 1.35
CA VAL A 119 8.71 -9.44 1.60
C VAL A 119 7.55 -8.44 1.45
N ILE A 120 6.79 -8.55 0.35
CA ILE A 120 5.63 -7.67 0.11
C ILE A 120 4.57 -7.82 1.22
N LEU A 121 4.30 -9.04 1.69
CA LEU A 121 3.38 -9.26 2.83
C LEU A 121 3.90 -8.62 4.13
N GLY A 122 5.19 -8.75 4.40
CA GLY A 122 5.82 -8.14 5.58
C GLY A 122 5.72 -6.61 5.55
N GLU A 123 6.03 -5.99 4.42
CA GLU A 123 5.90 -4.53 4.25
C GLU A 123 4.43 -4.08 4.29
N THR A 124 3.50 -4.89 3.78
CA THR A 124 2.06 -4.56 3.88
C THR A 124 1.57 -4.59 5.34
N LEU A 125 2.10 -5.47 6.19
CA LEU A 125 1.85 -5.42 7.63
C LEU A 125 2.42 -4.15 8.29
N GLU A 126 3.58 -3.69 7.83
CA GLU A 126 4.15 -2.43 8.29
C GLU A 126 3.29 -1.23 7.87
N HIS A 127 2.75 -1.25 6.65
CA HIS A 127 1.78 -0.24 6.19
C HIS A 127 0.53 -0.22 7.08
N LYS A 128 -0.02 -1.41 7.41
CA LYS A 128 -1.11 -1.53 8.38
C LYS A 128 -0.76 -0.90 9.72
N ARG A 129 0.44 -1.17 10.24
CA ARG A 129 0.93 -0.60 11.52
C ARG A 129 0.94 0.93 11.48
N PHE A 130 1.36 1.53 10.36
CA PHE A 130 1.31 2.99 10.19
C PHE A 130 -0.13 3.53 10.24
N PHE A 131 -1.07 2.89 9.54
CA PHE A 131 -2.47 3.31 9.58
C PHE A 131 -3.07 3.19 10.99
N GLU A 132 -2.74 2.13 11.74
CA GLU A 132 -3.16 2.00 13.14
C GLU A 132 -2.62 3.12 14.03
N GLN A 133 -1.36 3.51 13.81
CA GLN A 133 -0.75 4.61 14.56
C GLN A 133 -1.34 5.97 14.18
N ALA A 134 -1.63 6.20 12.89
CA ALA A 134 -2.29 7.41 12.43
C ALA A 134 -3.70 7.54 13.04
N LEU A 135 -4.47 6.45 13.05
CA LEU A 135 -5.79 6.40 13.70
C LEU A 135 -5.72 6.61 15.23
N ALA A 136 -4.61 6.23 15.86
CA ALA A 136 -4.33 6.52 17.26
C ALA A 136 -3.83 7.97 17.51
N GLY A 137 -3.70 8.79 16.46
CA GLY A 137 -3.27 10.18 16.54
C GLY A 137 -1.77 10.37 16.75
N ARG A 138 -0.94 9.38 16.39
CA ARG A 138 0.52 9.51 16.47
C ARG A 138 1.05 10.34 15.30
N SER A 139 2.01 11.21 15.59
CA SER A 139 2.70 12.07 14.62
C SER A 139 4.11 11.56 14.25
N ASP A 140 4.61 10.52 14.91
CA ASP A 140 5.94 9.94 14.70
C ASP A 140 5.87 8.62 13.92
N LEU A 141 5.02 8.59 12.90
CA LEU A 141 4.72 7.40 12.09
C LEU A 141 5.97 6.86 11.40
N LEU A 142 6.74 7.75 10.76
CA LEU A 142 8.01 7.43 10.08
C LEU A 142 9.24 7.63 10.99
N GLY A 143 9.03 7.68 12.31
CA GLY A 143 10.07 7.94 13.30
C GLY A 143 9.94 9.30 13.97
N ARG A 144 10.75 9.50 15.02
CA ARG A 144 10.78 10.74 15.81
C ARG A 144 11.58 11.81 15.10
N ARG A 145 11.08 13.06 15.18
CA ARG A 145 11.83 14.23 14.72
C ARG A 145 12.96 14.57 15.69
N ALA A 146 13.96 15.27 15.17
CA ALA A 146 14.94 15.93 16.01
C ALA A 146 14.28 17.02 16.88
N ASP A 147 14.82 17.26 18.06
CA ASP A 147 14.32 18.27 18.98
C ASP A 147 14.27 19.65 18.31
N GLY A 148 13.13 20.33 18.42
CA GLY A 148 12.91 21.66 17.83
C GLY A 148 12.43 21.68 16.36
N ALA A 149 12.32 20.53 15.68
CA ALA A 149 11.84 20.47 14.29
C ALA A 149 10.30 20.42 14.19
N GLY A 150 9.71 21.41 13.50
CA GLY A 150 8.28 21.46 13.16
C GLY A 150 8.01 21.19 11.67
N THR A 151 6.75 20.96 11.30
CA THR A 151 6.35 20.66 9.90
C THR A 151 5.69 21.83 9.16
N GLY A 152 5.49 22.96 9.83
CA GLY A 152 4.73 24.09 9.27
C GLY A 152 3.23 23.78 9.02
N GLY A 153 2.77 22.55 9.27
CA GLY A 153 1.37 22.12 9.23
C GLY A 153 0.74 22.01 7.84
N GLY A 154 1.49 22.26 6.76
CA GLY A 154 0.96 22.29 5.39
C GLY A 154 1.31 21.02 4.60
N VAL A 155 0.29 20.38 4.03
CA VAL A 155 0.46 19.34 2.99
C VAL A 155 0.47 20.03 1.62
N LEU A 156 1.39 19.63 0.73
CA LEU A 156 1.35 20.10 -0.66
C LEU A 156 0.09 19.54 -1.34
N GLY A 157 -0.66 20.40 -2.04
CA GLY A 157 -1.85 19.99 -2.79
C GLY A 157 -1.58 19.08 -4.00
N ILE A 158 -0.31 18.75 -4.26
CA ILE A 158 0.17 17.88 -5.34
C ILE A 158 1.18 16.85 -4.80
N ARG A 159 1.27 15.69 -5.45
CA ARG A 159 2.27 14.64 -5.13
C ARG A 159 3.69 15.18 -5.41
N TRP A 160 4.67 14.80 -4.57
CA TRP A 160 6.09 15.13 -4.76
C TRP A 160 6.71 14.53 -6.03
N ILE A 161 6.06 13.50 -6.59
CA ILE A 161 6.45 12.89 -7.86
C ILE A 161 5.35 13.25 -8.85
N SER A 162 5.45 14.45 -9.42
CA SER A 162 4.80 14.76 -10.69
C SER A 162 5.33 13.76 -11.73
N GLN A 163 4.41 13.10 -12.43
CA GLN A 163 4.73 12.29 -13.60
C GLN A 163 5.39 13.14 -14.69
#